data_AF-A0A8J3A0F3-F1
#
_entry.id   AF-A0A8J3A0F3-F1
#
_cell.length_a   1.000
_cell.length_b   1.000
_cell.length_c   1.000
_cell.angle_alpha   90.00
_cell.angle_beta   90.00
_cell.angle_gamma   90.00
#
_symmetry.space_group_name_H-M   'P 1'
#
loop_
_entity.id
_entity.type
_entity.pdbx_description
1 polymer ?
#
loop_
_entity_poly.entity_id
_entity_poly.type
_entity_poly.pdbx_seq_one_letter_code
_entity_poly.pdbx_strand_id
1 'polypeptide(L)'
;MTIELIGMLAAVLTTASFAPQAIQVLRTKETGAISLVMYIMFTTGVLTWFIYGLFIGSLPVIIANAVTLLLAGLILFLKVNSLLPRDWAGRARNVLFSPLPRL
;
A
#
# COMPACT_ATOMS: atom_id res chain seq x y z
N MET A 1 -29.31 1.36 -17.89
CA MET A 1 -28.32 1.04 -18.95
C MET A 1 -27.10 1.98 -18.96
N THR A 2 -27.22 3.28 -19.25
CA THR A 2 -26.01 4.14 -19.42
C THR A 2 -25.24 4.39 -18.12
N ILE A 3 -25.92 4.67 -17.00
CA ILE A 3 -25.28 4.96 -15.70
C ILE A 3 -24.56 3.74 -15.14
N GLU A 4 -25.15 2.55 -15.26
CA GLU A 4 -24.56 1.29 -14.77
C GLU A 4 -23.29 0.92 -15.53
N LEU A 5 -23.26 1.13 -16.85
CA LEU A 5 -22.08 0.88 -17.67
C LEU A 5 -20.93 1.82 -17.30
N ILE A 6 -21.22 3.11 -17.08
CA ILE A 6 -20.23 4.09 -16.62
C ILE A 6 -19.71 3.70 -15.23
N GLY A 7 -20.59 3.28 -14.31
CA GLY A 7 -20.20 2.82 -12.98
C GLY A 7 -19.30 1.58 -13.01
N MET A 8 -19.61 0.60 -13.86
CA MET A 8 -18.78 -0.58 -14.06
C MET A 8 -17.42 -0.24 -14.68
N LEU A 9 -17.39 0.61 -15.71
CA LEU A 9 -16.15 1.07 -16.33
C LEU A 9 -15.28 1.83 -15.33
N ALA A 10 -15.88 2.73 -14.55
CA ALA A 10 -15.16 3.45 -13.50
C ALA A 10 -14.58 2.50 -12.45
N ALA A 11 -15.35 1.51 -11.99
CA ALA A 11 -14.89 0.50 -11.04
C ALA A 11 -13.74 -0.35 -11.61
N VAL A 12 -13.85 -0.81 -12.86
CA VAL A 12 -12.79 -1.59 -13.52
C VAL A 12 -11.54 -0.75 -13.71
N LEU A 13 -11.65 0.46 -14.26
CA LEU A 13 -10.50 1.32 -14.54
C LEU A 13 -9.76 1.70 -13.25
N THR A 14 -10.49 2.10 -12.21
CA THR A 14 -9.90 2.48 -10.93
C THR A 14 -9.22 1.29 -10.26
N THR A 15 -9.88 0.14 -10.18
CA THR A 15 -9.31 -1.06 -9.56
C THR A 15 -8.09 -1.58 -10.35
N ALA A 16 -8.21 -1.64 -11.68
CA ALA A 16 -7.12 -2.11 -12.55
C ALA A 16 -5.91 -1.18 -12.52
N SER A 17 -6.09 0.12 -12.26
CA SER A 17 -4.97 1.08 -12.19
C SER A 17 -3.98 0.78 -11.06
N PHE A 18 -4.41 0.08 -10.00
CA PHE A 18 -3.53 -0.33 -8.90
C PHE A 18 -2.70 -1.57 -9.24
N ALA A 19 -3.11 -2.38 -10.21
CA ALA A 19 -2.41 -3.61 -10.56
C ALA A 19 -1.02 -3.35 -11.19
N PRO A 20 -0.84 -2.45 -12.18
CA PRO A 20 0.48 -2.10 -12.70
C PRO A 20 1.45 -1.64 -11.60
N GLN A 21 0.98 -0.80 -10.68
CA GLN A 21 1.80 -0.31 -9.57
C GLN A 21 2.20 -1.45 -8.62
N ALA A 22 1.26 -2.33 -8.27
CA ALA A 22 1.54 -3.50 -7.43
C ALA A 22 2.54 -4.45 -8.10
N ILE A 23 2.36 -4.74 -9.39
CA ILE A 23 3.27 -5.58 -10.18
C ILE A 23 4.67 -4.97 -10.24
N GLN A 24 4.77 -3.65 -10.48
CA GLN A 24 6.06 -2.97 -10.52
C GLN A 24 6.79 -3.10 -9.19
N VAL A 25 6.11 -2.80 -8.07
CA VAL A 25 6.69 -2.90 -6.72
C VAL A 25 7.13 -4.33 -6.40
N LEU A 26 6.33 -5.34 -6.76
CA LEU A 26 6.67 -6.73 -6.55
C LEU A 26 7.88 -7.18 -7.38
N ARG A 27 8.01 -6.69 -8.62
CA ARG A 27 9.11 -7.02 -9.52
C ARG A 27 10.42 -6.33 -9.14
N THR A 28 10.37 -5.02 -8.89
CA THR A 28 11.59 -4.23 -8.65
C THR A 28 12.01 -4.24 -7.19
N LYS A 29 11.08 -4.47 -6.25
CA LYS A 29 11.26 -4.27 -4.81
C LYS A 29 11.69 -2.84 -4.42
N GLU A 30 11.67 -1.92 -5.38
CA GLU A 30 12.02 -0.51 -5.20
C GLU A 30 10.82 0.25 -4.69
N THR A 31 10.85 0.62 -3.41
CA THR A 31 9.79 1.39 -2.75
C THR A 31 10.25 2.78 -2.33
N GLY A 32 11.49 3.17 -2.67
CA GLY A 32 12.11 4.44 -2.26
C GLY A 32 11.29 5.66 -2.65
N ALA A 33 10.79 5.71 -3.89
CA ALA A 33 9.97 6.80 -4.41
C ALA A 33 8.51 6.81 -3.89
N ILE A 34 8.08 5.76 -3.20
CA ILE A 34 6.70 5.64 -2.71
C ILE A 34 6.59 6.34 -1.35
N SER A 35 5.70 7.32 -1.25
CA SER A 35 5.36 7.98 0.01
C SER A 35 4.60 7.04 0.94
N LEU A 36 5.17 6.79 2.13
CA LEU A 36 4.52 5.97 3.17
C LEU A 36 3.22 6.62 3.65
N VAL A 37 3.25 7.93 3.91
CA VAL A 37 2.08 8.69 4.41
C VAL A 37 0.92 8.59 3.42
N MET A 38 1.21 8.76 2.13
CA MET A 38 0.19 8.65 1.09
C MET A 38 -0.47 7.28 1.11
N TYR A 39 0.32 6.19 1.17
CA TYR A 39 -0.24 4.83 1.19
C TYR A 39 -1.00 4.51 2.48
N ILE A 40 -0.61 5.05 3.63
CA ILE A 40 -1.38 4.93 4.87
C ILE A 40 -2.74 5.62 4.72
N MET A 41 -2.76 6.87 4.28
CA MET A 41 -4.00 7.63 4.07
C MET A 41 -4.90 6.96 3.03
N PHE A 42 -4.31 6.50 1.93
CA PHE A 42 -5.04 5.82 0.87
C PHE A 42 -5.65 4.50 1.35
N THR A 43 -4.86 3.64 1.99
CA THR A 43 -5.32 2.32 2.48
C THR A 43 -6.43 2.48 3.53
N THR A 44 -6.28 3.43 4.46
CA THR A 44 -7.31 3.73 5.46
C THR A 44 -8.58 4.32 4.85
N GLY A 45 -8.45 5.20 3.85
CA GLY A 45 -9.58 5.72 3.07
C GLY A 45 -10.35 4.62 2.35
N VAL A 46 -9.65 3.72 1.66
CA VAL A 46 -10.25 2.57 0.95
C VAL A 46 -10.95 1.61 1.93
N LEU A 47 -10.34 1.33 3.09
CA LEU A 47 -10.98 0.55 4.16
C LEU A 47 -12.29 1.21 4.62
N THR A 48 -12.27 2.54 4.80
CA THR A 48 -13.47 3.30 5.19
C THR A 48 -14.55 3.23 4.11
N TRP A 49 -14.18 3.33 2.83
CA TRP A 49 -15.11 3.15 1.70
C TRP A 49 -15.69 1.74 1.61
N PHE A 50 -14.88 0.72 1.89
CA PHE A 50 -15.36 -0.67 1.97
C PHE A 50 -16.42 -0.82 3.07
N ILE A 51 -16.13 -0.32 4.28
CA ILE A 51 -17.09 -0.34 5.41
C ILE A 51 -18.37 0.43 5.06
N TYR A 52 -18.22 1.61 4.45
CA TYR A 52 -19.36 2.39 3.97
C TYR A 52 -20.20 1.62 2.96
N GLY A 53 -19.55 0.94 2.00
CA GLY A 53 -20.20 0.07 1.03
C GLY A 53 -21.06 -1.03 1.68
N LEU A 54 -20.56 -1.63 2.76
CA LEU A 54 -21.31 -2.61 3.55
C LEU A 54 -22.56 -1.97 4.18
N PHE A 55 -22.45 -0.77 4.76
CA PHE A 55 -23.60 -0.08 5.37
C PHE A 55 -24.69 0.28 4.36
N ILE A 56 -24.34 0.64 3.12
CA ILE A 56 -25.31 0.97 2.08
C ILE A 56 -25.72 -0.24 1.22
N GLY A 57 -25.20 -1.44 1.49
CA GLY A 57 -25.50 -2.65 0.73
C GLY A 57 -25.05 -2.62 -0.74
N SER A 58 -24.07 -1.79 -1.09
CA SER A 58 -23.64 -1.58 -2.48
C SER A 58 -22.53 -2.56 -2.88
N LEU A 59 -22.91 -3.67 -3.53
CA LEU A 59 -21.96 -4.67 -4.04
C LEU A 59 -20.83 -4.06 -4.91
N PRO A 60 -21.09 -3.12 -5.84
CA PRO A 60 -20.02 -2.52 -6.63
C PRO A 60 -18.98 -1.77 -5.77
N VAL A 61 -19.43 -1.02 -4.76
CA VAL A 61 -18.54 -0.29 -3.84
C VAL A 61 -17.75 -1.27 -2.97
N ILE A 62 -18.41 -2.31 -2.45
CA ILE A 62 -17.80 -3.36 -1.62
C ILE A 62 -16.69 -4.07 -2.43
N ILE A 63 -17.02 -4.58 -3.62
CA ILE A 63 -16.08 -5.37 -4.42
C ILE A 63 -14.88 -4.53 -4.87
N ALA A 64 -15.11 -3.32 -5.40
CA ALA A 64 -14.04 -2.44 -5.87
C ALA A 64 -13.05 -2.08 -4.75
N ASN A 65 -13.57 -1.69 -3.57
CA ASN A 65 -12.71 -1.34 -2.44
C ASN A 65 -12.05 -2.56 -1.80
N ALA A 66 -12.69 -3.74 -1.79
CA ALA A 66 -12.06 -4.97 -1.29
C ALA A 66 -10.82 -5.34 -2.10
N VAL A 67 -10.93 -5.35 -3.44
CA VAL A 67 -9.78 -5.67 -4.31
C VAL A 67 -8.68 -4.60 -4.16
N THR A 68 -9.07 -3.32 -4.15
CA THR A 68 -8.13 -2.22 -3.96
C THR A 68 -7.41 -2.30 -2.61
N LEU A 69 -8.12 -2.66 -1.53
CA LEU A 69 -7.56 -2.80 -0.20
C LEU A 69 -6.50 -3.91 -0.13
N LEU A 70 -6.73 -5.04 -0.80
CA LEU A 70 -5.74 -6.13 -0.88
C LEU A 70 -4.46 -5.68 -1.59
N LEU A 71 -4.59 -4.98 -2.73
CA LEU A 71 -3.44 -4.49 -3.50
C LEU A 71 -2.68 -3.40 -2.74
N ALA A 72 -3.40 -2.41 -2.20
CA ALA A 72 -2.80 -1.31 -1.45
C ALA A 72 -2.14 -1.79 -0.16
N GLY A 73 -2.77 -2.74 0.56
CA GLY A 73 -2.24 -3.36 1.76
C GLY A 73 -0.92 -4.11 1.50
N LEU A 74 -0.83 -4.85 0.38
CA LEU A 74 0.41 -5.51 -0.02
C LEU A 74 1.54 -4.50 -0.27
N ILE A 75 1.27 -3.41 -1.00
CA ILE A 75 2.28 -2.37 -1.27
C ILE A 75 2.70 -1.67 0.03
N LEU A 76 1.74 -1.33 0.88
CA LEU A 76 2.00 -0.71 2.18
C LEU A 76 2.87 -1.61 3.06
N PHE A 77 2.55 -2.91 3.13
CA PHE A 77 3.36 -3.90 3.85
C PHE A 77 4.80 -3.94 3.33
N LEU A 78 4.99 -3.99 2.01
CA LEU A 78 6.32 -4.00 1.40
C LEU A 78 7.10 -2.70 1.68
N LYS A 79 6.41 -1.55 1.67
CA LYS A 79 7.01 -0.26 2.01
C LYS A 79 7.41 -0.19 3.48
N VAL A 80 6.59 -0.68 4.40
CA VAL A 80 6.95 -0.72 5.82
C VAL A 80 8.14 -1.66 6.03
N ASN A 81 8.13 -2.84 5.42
CA ASN A 81 9.22 -3.81 5.52
C ASN A 81 10.54 -3.32 4.89
N SER A 82 10.49 -2.42 3.90
CA SER A 82 11.70 -1.81 3.34
C SER A 82 12.33 -0.74 4.25
N LEU A 83 11.52 -0.14 5.14
CA LEU A 83 11.99 0.82 6.14
C LEU A 83 12.49 0.15 7.43
N LEU A 84 12.08 -1.10 7.69
CA LEU A 84 12.54 -1.84 8.86
C LEU A 84 14.04 -2.18 8.74
N PRO A 85 14.84 -1.92 9.78
CA PRO A 85 16.27 -2.19 9.77
C PRO A 85 16.54 -3.70 9.68
N ARG A 86 17.16 -4.14 8.57
CA ARG A 86 17.45 -5.57 8.32
C ARG A 86 18.67 -6.15 9.03
N ASP A 87 19.55 -5.32 9.59
CA ASP A 87 20.85 -5.72 10.16
C ASP A 87 21.08 -5.16 11.58
N TRP A 88 20.06 -5.22 12.44
CA TRP A 88 20.13 -4.66 13.80
C TRP A 88 21.40 -5.10 14.56
N ALA A 89 21.79 -6.38 14.45
CA ALA A 89 22.96 -6.94 15.11
C ALA A 89 24.29 -6.34 14.59
N GLY A 90 24.37 -6.03 13.30
CA GLY A 90 25.55 -5.38 12.70
C GLY A 90 25.67 -3.92 13.15
N ARG A 91 24.54 -3.20 13.19
CA ARG A 91 24.49 -1.82 13.70
C ARG A 91 24.82 -1.72 15.18
N ALA A 92 24.26 -2.60 16.01
CA ALA A 92 24.56 -2.65 17.45
C ALA A 92 26.04 -2.95 17.70
N ARG A 93 26.63 -3.91 16.97
CA ARG A 93 28.07 -4.20 17.04
C ARG A 93 28.91 -2.97 16.67
N ASN A 94 28.58 -2.28 15.59
CA ASN A 94 29.35 -1.11 15.16
C ASN A 94 29.26 0.07 16.15
N VAL A 95 28.14 0.23 16.86
CA VAL A 95 27.99 1.25 17.92
C VAL A 95 28.79 0.86 19.16
N LEU A 96 28.63 -0.38 19.64
CA LEU A 96 29.30 -0.88 20.85
C LEU A 96 30.82 -0.94 20.72
N PHE A 97 31.33 -1.22 19.52
CA PHE A 97 32.76 -1.35 19.24
C PHE A 97 33.30 -0.18 18.39
N SER A 98 32.63 0.97 18.37
CA SER A 98 33.14 2.16 17.69
C SER A 98 34.39 2.69 18.41
N PRO A 99 35.49 3.02 17.69
CA PRO A 99 36.65 3.66 18.31
C PRO A 99 36.23 5.00 18.90
N LEU A 100 36.52 5.24 20.17
CA LEU A 100 36.27 6.54 20.79
C LEU A 100 37.00 7.63 19.99
N PRO A 101 36.35 8.80 19.77
CA PRO A 101 36.99 9.90 19.08
C PRO A 101 38.28 10.26 19.83
N ARG A 102 39.40 10.27 19.10
CA ARG A 102 40.69 10.69 19.64
C ARG A 102 40.59 12.20 19.88
N LEU A 103 40.51 12.59 21.15
CA LEU A 103 40.64 13.97 21.61
C LEU A 103 42.05 14.50 21.31
#